data_AF-R4UJ37-F1
#
_entry.id   AF-R4UJ37-F1
#
_cell.length_a   1.000
_cell.length_b   1.000
_cell.length_c   1.000
_cell.angle_alpha   90.00
_cell.angle_beta   90.00
_cell.angle_gamma   90.00
#
_symmetry.space_group_name_H-M   'P 1'
#
loop_
_entity.id
_entity.type
_entity.pdbx_description
1 polymer ?
#
loop_
_entity_poly.entity_id
_entity_poly.type
_entity_poly.pdbx_seq_one_letter_code
_entity_poly.pdbx_strand_id
1 'polypeptide(L)'
;MTKKNITFFTPKNPNRYFFIIPLAILILASVGILIATGWFWIDFLIADKLAQGLTTEFGKYWSRFYEQLGNSELFVVLIIYLTILLETWFLSKIKAGKTKFKNRYWLVNTYYFIIIGIWIIINLINIIIVPNQDTGFGPGIDYFLIDSIKYQLTGIILAFIYQTILLGLGLYYIRYRLVKTNRLLSEQHWLKAIKAISFLAITYIIIVILKMTTHRWYYYNAVFGDLMKDRPDLLEHYLNSNFKYGYNNGAGYIDNIPWEYQYPWWKPSLPLANNPQMPAFKMPWKYAFPSGHINATYFSGSIILLVLKNHNNQKINWKVKGMFIFWLAHILSMNFALIVLRFHWISDTAFTFIFSGGLIFIIHFLINKIFQKNIL
;
A
#
# COMPACT_ATOMS: atom_id res chain seq x y z
N MET A 1 41.29 -11.84 -0.39
CA MET A 1 40.33 -10.74 -0.16
C MET A 1 39.32 -11.17 0.91
N THR A 2 39.40 -10.58 2.11
CA THR A 2 38.42 -10.84 3.18
C THR A 2 37.02 -10.44 2.73
N LYS A 3 36.10 -11.42 2.69
CA LYS A 3 34.66 -11.20 2.50
C LYS A 3 34.11 -10.33 3.64
N LYS A 4 34.24 -9.01 3.53
CA LYS A 4 33.49 -8.10 4.40
C LYS A 4 32.05 -8.09 3.92
N ASN A 5 31.24 -8.91 4.60
CA ASN A 5 29.79 -8.86 4.54
C ASN A 5 29.33 -7.45 4.95
N ILE A 6 29.09 -6.58 3.97
CA ILE A 6 28.47 -5.29 4.26
C ILE A 6 26.98 -5.44 4.03
N THR A 7 26.29 -5.83 5.10
CA THR A 7 24.84 -5.71 5.21
C THR A 7 24.50 -4.30 5.67
N PHE A 8 23.43 -3.72 5.11
CA PHE A 8 23.02 -2.34 5.38
C PHE A 8 22.70 -2.09 6.87
N PHE A 9 22.20 -3.10 7.58
CA PHE A 9 22.03 -3.10 9.03
C PHE A 9 23.18 -3.83 9.73
N THR A 10 24.42 -3.38 9.51
CA THR A 10 25.53 -3.85 10.33
C THR A 10 25.50 -3.16 11.70
N PRO A 11 25.78 -3.88 12.81
CA PRO A 11 25.78 -3.30 14.16
C PRO A 11 26.65 -2.05 14.35
N LYS A 12 27.69 -1.91 13.52
CA LYS A 12 28.74 -0.90 13.66
C LYS A 12 28.53 0.38 12.83
N ASN A 13 27.41 0.56 12.11
CA ASN A 13 27.17 1.78 11.34
C ASN A 13 26.25 2.75 12.11
N PRO A 14 26.76 3.85 12.70
CA PRO A 14 25.94 4.79 13.48
C PRO A 14 24.85 5.48 12.63
N ASN A 15 25.03 5.56 11.32
CA ASN A 15 24.03 6.17 10.46
C ASN A 15 22.73 5.35 10.36
N ARG A 16 22.74 4.06 10.75
CA ARG A 16 21.53 3.22 10.75
C ARG A 16 20.44 3.79 11.66
N TYR A 17 20.83 4.49 12.72
CA TYR A 17 19.90 5.10 13.67
C TYR A 17 19.02 6.17 13.02
N PHE A 18 19.47 6.80 11.92
CA PHE A 18 18.65 7.73 11.15
C PHE A 18 17.38 7.08 10.58
N PHE A 19 17.44 5.80 10.21
CA PHE A 19 16.26 5.07 9.73
C PHE A 19 15.52 4.38 10.87
N ILE A 20 16.26 3.77 11.81
CA ILE A 20 15.68 2.95 12.87
C ILE A 20 14.91 3.80 13.88
N ILE A 21 15.42 4.97 14.29
CA ILE A 21 14.78 5.78 15.34
C ILE A 21 13.39 6.25 14.89
N PRO A 22 13.20 6.88 13.71
CA PRO A 22 11.86 7.29 13.27
C PRO A 22 10.89 6.11 13.11
N LEU A 23 11.36 4.98 12.60
CA LEU A 23 10.54 3.76 12.52
C LEU A 23 10.15 3.23 13.90
N ALA A 24 11.07 3.25 14.87
CA ALA A 24 10.80 2.84 16.24
C ALA A 24 9.79 3.77 16.91
N ILE A 25 9.90 5.09 16.71
CA ILE A 25 8.92 6.07 17.19
C ILE A 25 7.54 5.77 16.60
N LEU A 26 7.44 5.55 15.28
CA LEU A 26 6.18 5.20 14.63
C LEU A 26 5.57 3.91 15.19
N ILE A 27 6.38 2.86 15.39
CA ILE A 27 5.93 1.60 15.98
C ILE A 27 5.46 1.81 17.43
N LEU A 28 6.23 2.51 18.27
CA LEU A 28 5.87 2.75 19.67
C LEU A 28 4.59 3.60 19.79
N ALA A 29 4.46 4.64 18.98
CA ALA A 29 3.23 5.44 18.91
C ALA A 29 2.04 4.59 18.47
N SER A 30 2.23 3.71 17.49
CA SER A 30 1.20 2.79 17.01
C SER A 30 0.81 1.75 18.06
N VAL A 31 1.76 1.27 18.88
CA VAL A 31 1.45 0.39 20.03
C VAL A 31 0.57 1.14 21.03
N GLY A 32 0.90 2.39 21.37
CA GLY A 32 0.07 3.22 22.26
C GLY A 32 -1.35 3.41 21.73
N ILE A 33 -1.48 3.72 20.43
CA ILE A 33 -2.78 3.83 19.75
C ILE A 33 -3.54 2.51 19.79
N LEU A 34 -2.89 1.38 19.50
CA LEU A 34 -3.53 0.06 19.46
C LEU A 34 -4.07 -0.34 20.84
N ILE A 35 -3.32 -0.04 21.91
CA ILE A 35 -3.77 -0.25 23.30
C ILE A 35 -4.98 0.65 23.61
N ALA A 36 -4.90 1.95 23.30
CA ALA A 36 -5.98 2.90 23.57
C ALA A 36 -7.27 2.54 22.80
N THR A 37 -7.15 2.15 21.54
CA THR A 37 -8.29 1.71 20.72
C THR A 37 -8.77 0.29 21.02
N GLY A 38 -8.15 -0.39 22.00
CA GLY A 38 -8.70 -1.60 22.59
C GLY A 38 -10.10 -1.35 23.18
N TRP A 39 -10.36 -0.12 23.63
CA TRP A 39 -11.71 0.37 23.88
C TRP A 39 -12.29 0.97 22.60
N PHE A 40 -13.27 0.28 22.01
CA PHE A 40 -13.81 0.62 20.69
C PHE A 40 -14.30 2.08 20.56
N TRP A 41 -14.88 2.64 21.61
CA TRP A 41 -15.37 4.03 21.61
C TRP A 41 -14.26 5.07 21.35
N ILE A 42 -13.02 4.78 21.73
CA ILE A 42 -11.87 5.66 21.43
C ILE A 42 -11.57 5.66 19.94
N ASP A 43 -11.59 4.47 19.32
CA ASP A 43 -11.38 4.29 17.89
C ASP A 43 -12.49 5.01 17.08
N PHE A 44 -13.73 4.89 17.55
CA PHE A 44 -14.89 5.59 16.99
C PHE A 44 -14.76 7.11 17.09
N LEU A 45 -14.42 7.65 18.27
CA LEU A 45 -14.22 9.09 18.47
C LEU A 45 -13.14 9.65 17.53
N ILE A 46 -12.03 8.92 17.37
CA ILE A 46 -10.95 9.34 16.48
C ILE A 46 -11.42 9.34 15.02
N ALA A 47 -12.12 8.29 14.60
CA ALA A 47 -12.64 8.18 13.23
C ALA A 47 -13.66 9.29 12.93
N ASP A 48 -14.61 9.53 13.83
CA ASP A 48 -15.59 10.60 13.73
C ASP A 48 -14.93 11.98 13.63
N LYS A 49 -13.97 12.27 14.51
CA LYS A 49 -13.30 13.57 14.51
C LYS A 49 -12.48 13.79 13.24
N LEU A 50 -11.79 12.77 12.75
CA LEU A 50 -10.97 12.87 11.54
C LEU A 50 -11.80 12.89 10.25
N ALA A 51 -12.96 12.22 10.23
CA ALA A 51 -13.88 12.25 9.09
C ALA A 51 -14.42 13.65 8.79
N GLN A 52 -14.43 14.56 9.77
CA GLN A 52 -14.73 15.98 9.56
C GLN A 52 -13.82 16.64 8.51
N GLY A 53 -12.64 16.08 8.22
CA GLY A 53 -11.80 16.53 7.11
C GLY A 53 -12.49 16.51 5.75
N LEU A 54 -13.48 15.62 5.55
CA LEU A 54 -14.28 15.54 4.32
C LEU A 54 -15.27 16.69 4.14
N THR A 55 -15.48 17.55 5.15
CA THR A 55 -16.27 18.78 5.00
C THR A 55 -15.61 19.81 4.11
N THR A 56 -14.31 19.65 3.83
CA THR A 56 -13.52 20.56 2.98
C THR A 56 -13.22 19.94 1.63
N GLU A 57 -13.19 20.77 0.56
CA GLU A 57 -12.80 20.32 -0.78
C GLU A 57 -11.39 19.70 -0.78
N PHE A 58 -10.46 20.32 -0.06
CA PHE A 58 -9.09 19.79 0.06
C PHE A 58 -9.08 18.38 0.65
N GLY A 59 -9.80 18.15 1.76
CA GLY A 59 -9.87 16.84 2.40
C GLY A 59 -10.44 15.76 1.49
N LYS A 60 -11.44 16.08 0.67
CA LYS A 60 -11.99 15.17 -0.35
C LYS A 60 -10.96 14.82 -1.43
N TYR A 61 -10.30 15.81 -2.04
CA TYR A 61 -9.28 15.56 -3.07
C TYR A 61 -8.08 14.78 -2.52
N TRP A 62 -7.57 15.19 -1.37
CA TRP A 62 -6.41 14.56 -0.73
C TRP A 62 -6.69 13.11 -0.34
N SER A 63 -7.83 12.85 0.31
CA SER A 63 -8.19 11.49 0.73
C SER A 63 -8.42 10.54 -0.44
N ARG A 64 -9.09 11.01 -1.52
CA ARG A 64 -9.27 10.22 -2.74
C ARG A 64 -7.97 9.97 -3.49
N PHE A 65 -7.07 10.97 -3.57
CA PHE A 65 -5.75 10.77 -4.15
C PHE A 65 -4.97 9.65 -3.44
N TYR A 66 -4.94 9.66 -2.11
CA TYR A 66 -4.22 8.65 -1.34
C TYR A 66 -4.85 7.26 -1.41
N GLU A 67 -6.18 7.16 -1.41
CA GLU A 67 -6.86 5.87 -1.61
C GLU A 67 -6.51 5.26 -2.97
N GLN A 68 -6.57 6.06 -4.04
CA GLN A 68 -6.17 5.60 -5.37
C GLN A 68 -4.70 5.20 -5.43
N LEU A 69 -3.83 6.00 -4.80
CA LEU A 69 -2.40 5.73 -4.78
C LEU A 69 -2.08 4.42 -4.05
N GLY A 70 -2.69 4.16 -2.89
CA GLY A 70 -2.41 2.95 -2.10
C GLY A 70 -2.92 1.65 -2.75
N ASN A 71 -3.93 1.73 -3.62
CA ASN A 71 -4.39 0.59 -4.41
C ASN A 71 -3.41 0.18 -5.52
N SER A 72 -2.67 1.13 -6.10
CA SER A 72 -1.86 0.86 -7.30
C SER A 72 -0.35 1.04 -7.13
N GLU A 73 0.14 1.72 -6.08
CA GLU A 73 1.57 2.02 -5.92
C GLU A 73 2.43 0.74 -5.78
N LEU A 74 1.86 -0.32 -5.20
CA LEU A 74 2.57 -1.59 -5.02
C LEU A 74 2.96 -2.20 -6.37
N PHE A 75 2.11 -2.07 -7.39
CA PHE A 75 2.38 -2.67 -8.70
C PHE A 75 3.55 -1.98 -9.39
N VAL A 76 3.64 -0.65 -9.28
CA VAL A 76 4.78 0.12 -9.80
C VAL A 76 6.09 -0.35 -9.18
N VAL A 77 6.12 -0.46 -7.86
CA VAL A 77 7.31 -0.88 -7.11
C VAL A 77 7.66 -2.34 -7.43
N LEU A 78 6.66 -3.21 -7.54
CA LEU A 78 6.84 -4.61 -7.91
C LEU A 78 7.44 -4.75 -9.31
N ILE A 79 6.94 -4.00 -10.30
CA ILE A 79 7.48 -3.97 -11.66
C ILE A 79 8.96 -3.57 -11.65
N ILE A 80 9.33 -2.53 -10.90
CA ILE A 80 10.73 -2.10 -10.74
C ILE A 80 11.60 -3.25 -10.21
N TYR A 81 11.15 -3.97 -9.18
CA TYR A 81 11.92 -5.09 -8.63
C TYR A 81 11.97 -6.33 -9.53
N LEU A 82 10.88 -6.67 -10.22
CA LEU A 82 10.87 -7.74 -11.21
C LEU A 82 11.82 -7.43 -12.37
N THR A 83 11.90 -6.17 -12.80
CA THR A 83 12.87 -5.70 -13.80
C THR A 83 14.31 -5.93 -13.32
N ILE A 84 14.61 -5.65 -12.04
CA ILE A 84 15.93 -5.92 -11.46
C ILE A 84 16.29 -7.40 -11.52
N LEU A 85 15.35 -8.29 -11.20
CA LEU A 85 15.56 -9.74 -11.25
C LEU A 85 15.77 -10.21 -12.69
N LEU A 86 14.96 -9.72 -13.65
CA LEU A 86 15.09 -10.02 -15.07
C LEU A 86 16.45 -9.60 -15.64
N GLU A 87 16.86 -8.36 -15.38
CA GLU A 87 18.16 -7.83 -15.81
C GLU A 87 19.32 -8.63 -15.19
N THR A 88 19.23 -8.93 -13.89
CA THR A 88 20.25 -9.73 -13.21
C THR A 88 20.37 -11.12 -13.84
N TRP A 89 19.25 -11.77 -14.13
CA TRP A 89 19.24 -13.09 -14.74
C TRP A 89 19.94 -13.08 -16.10
N PHE A 90 19.58 -12.18 -17.01
CA PHE A 90 20.24 -12.06 -18.31
C PHE A 90 21.74 -11.73 -18.19
N LEU A 91 22.09 -10.71 -17.40
CA LEU A 91 23.47 -10.25 -17.28
C LEU A 91 24.38 -11.30 -16.63
N SER A 92 23.85 -12.07 -15.66
CA SER A 92 24.60 -13.17 -15.05
C SER A 92 24.95 -14.27 -16.06
N LYS A 93 24.02 -14.62 -16.96
CA LYS A 93 24.26 -15.64 -17.99
C LYS A 93 25.18 -15.14 -19.09
N ILE A 94 25.08 -13.86 -19.47
CA ILE A 94 26.01 -13.23 -20.41
C ILE A 94 27.43 -13.23 -19.84
N LYS A 95 27.60 -12.85 -18.56
CA LYS A 95 28.91 -12.87 -17.89
C LYS A 95 29.50 -14.28 -17.79
N ALA A 96 28.65 -15.31 -17.66
CA ALA A 96 29.05 -16.71 -17.70
C ALA A 96 29.30 -17.27 -19.13
N GLY A 97 29.41 -16.40 -20.14
CA GLY A 97 29.75 -16.79 -21.52
C GLY A 97 28.61 -17.43 -22.32
N LYS A 98 27.35 -17.39 -21.85
CA LYS A 98 26.22 -18.01 -22.56
C LYS A 98 25.73 -17.13 -23.71
N THR A 99 26.26 -17.34 -24.91
CA THR A 99 25.99 -16.56 -26.14
C THR A 99 24.49 -16.43 -26.49
N LYS A 100 23.68 -17.47 -26.26
CA LYS A 100 22.22 -17.43 -26.45
C LYS A 100 21.54 -16.26 -25.72
N PHE A 101 22.00 -15.91 -24.52
CA PHE A 101 21.43 -14.80 -23.75
C PHE A 101 21.83 -13.43 -24.29
N LYS A 102 23.06 -13.31 -24.84
CA LYS A 102 23.52 -12.09 -25.51
C LYS A 102 22.67 -11.82 -26.75
N ASN A 103 22.45 -12.84 -27.58
CA ASN A 103 21.64 -12.73 -28.81
C ASN A 103 20.16 -12.44 -28.53
N ARG A 104 19.66 -12.86 -27.37
CA ARG A 104 18.26 -12.66 -26.96
C ARG A 104 18.05 -11.49 -25.99
N TYR A 105 19.07 -10.64 -25.77
CA TYR A 105 18.95 -9.52 -24.83
C TYR A 105 17.90 -8.47 -25.27
N TRP A 106 17.51 -8.47 -26.56
CA TRP A 106 16.38 -7.69 -27.05
C TRP A 106 15.07 -7.98 -26.31
N LEU A 107 14.88 -9.20 -25.78
CA LEU A 107 13.71 -9.55 -24.96
C LEU A 107 13.61 -8.66 -23.71
N VAL A 108 14.75 -8.33 -23.10
CA VAL A 108 14.78 -7.41 -21.94
C VAL A 108 14.38 -6.02 -22.39
N ASN A 109 14.80 -5.54 -23.56
CA ASN A 109 14.38 -4.23 -24.06
C ASN A 109 12.88 -4.20 -24.36
N THR A 110 12.36 -5.23 -25.03
CA THR A 110 10.93 -5.38 -25.32
C THR A 110 10.09 -5.38 -24.04
N TYR A 111 10.56 -6.03 -22.98
CA TYR A 111 9.87 -6.02 -21.68
C TYR A 111 9.65 -4.60 -21.13
N TYR A 112 10.64 -3.69 -21.23
CA TYR A 112 10.48 -2.30 -20.76
C TYR A 112 9.37 -1.56 -21.53
N PHE A 113 9.32 -1.72 -22.86
CA PHE A 113 8.30 -1.06 -23.67
C PHE A 113 6.90 -1.65 -23.42
N ILE A 114 6.80 -2.98 -23.36
CA ILE A 114 5.53 -3.66 -23.09
C ILE A 114 4.98 -3.24 -21.73
N ILE A 115 5.79 -3.22 -20.67
CA ILE A 115 5.26 -2.94 -19.34
C ILE A 115 4.82 -1.49 -19.16
N ILE A 116 5.52 -0.54 -19.79
CA ILE A 116 5.10 0.86 -19.85
C ILE A 116 3.80 1.00 -20.66
N GLY A 117 3.72 0.34 -21.81
CA GLY A 117 2.51 0.33 -22.65
C GLY A 117 1.29 -0.20 -21.91
N ILE A 118 1.42 -1.38 -21.28
CA ILE A 118 0.36 -1.99 -20.46
C ILE A 118 -0.03 -1.06 -19.31
N TRP A 119 0.94 -0.47 -18.61
CA TRP A 119 0.67 0.46 -17.51
C TRP A 119 -0.16 1.67 -17.97
N ILE A 120 0.22 2.30 -19.08
CA ILE A 120 -0.50 3.46 -19.63
C ILE A 120 -1.91 3.05 -20.07
N ILE A 121 -2.04 1.95 -20.83
CA ILE A 121 -3.33 1.49 -21.35
C ILE A 121 -4.31 1.19 -20.21
N ILE A 122 -3.89 0.44 -19.19
CA ILE A 122 -4.76 0.08 -18.05
C ILE A 122 -5.24 1.35 -17.33
N ASN A 123 -4.36 2.32 -17.08
CA ASN A 123 -4.73 3.55 -16.38
C ASN A 123 -5.64 4.45 -17.22
N LEU A 124 -5.41 4.56 -18.53
CA LEU A 124 -6.29 5.32 -19.43
C LEU A 124 -7.68 4.69 -19.50
N ILE A 125 -7.77 3.36 -19.60
CA ILE A 125 -9.04 2.63 -19.56
C ILE A 125 -9.77 2.92 -18.24
N ASN A 126 -9.06 2.90 -17.10
CA ASN A 126 -9.66 3.18 -15.79
C ASN A 126 -10.24 4.61 -15.72
N ILE A 127 -9.50 5.61 -16.21
CA ILE A 127 -9.95 7.01 -16.27
C ILE A 127 -11.24 7.17 -17.11
N ILE A 128 -11.35 6.44 -18.22
CA ILE A 128 -12.50 6.51 -19.13
C ILE A 128 -13.72 5.79 -18.55
N ILE A 129 -13.51 4.66 -17.88
CA ILE A 129 -14.62 3.80 -17.40
C ILE A 129 -15.22 4.33 -16.11
N VAL A 130 -14.41 4.78 -15.15
CA VAL A 130 -14.87 5.14 -13.79
C VAL A 130 -16.06 6.12 -13.77
N PRO A 131 -16.11 7.20 -14.57
CA PRO A 131 -17.25 8.12 -14.57
C PRO A 131 -18.59 7.46 -14.94
N ASN A 132 -18.55 6.35 -15.68
CA ASN A 132 -19.73 5.63 -16.18
C ASN A 132 -20.11 4.43 -15.29
N GLN A 133 -19.33 4.12 -14.25
CA GLN A 133 -19.63 3.02 -13.35
C GLN A 133 -20.69 3.42 -12.34
N ASP A 134 -21.75 2.62 -12.27
CA ASP A 134 -22.71 2.70 -11.17
C ASP A 134 -22.22 1.87 -9.99
N THR A 135 -21.89 2.56 -8.91
CA THR A 135 -21.46 1.96 -7.64
C THR A 135 -22.58 1.94 -6.59
N GLY A 136 -23.83 2.04 -7.04
CA GLY A 136 -25.04 1.99 -6.22
C GLY A 136 -25.74 3.33 -6.08
N PHE A 137 -25.21 4.40 -6.66
CA PHE A 137 -25.76 5.75 -6.54
C PHE A 137 -25.98 6.44 -7.90
N GLY A 138 -25.81 5.68 -8.98
CA GLY A 138 -25.87 6.18 -10.34
C GLY A 138 -24.49 6.58 -10.88
N PRO A 139 -24.35 6.69 -12.22
CA PRO A 139 -23.13 7.20 -12.84
C PRO A 139 -22.79 8.61 -12.35
N GLY A 140 -21.50 8.90 -12.17
CA GLY A 140 -21.05 10.22 -11.76
C GLY A 140 -21.05 10.50 -10.24
N ILE A 141 -21.41 9.52 -9.41
CA ILE A 141 -21.33 9.60 -7.95
C ILE A 141 -20.23 8.68 -7.41
N ASP A 142 -19.35 9.24 -6.58
CA ASP A 142 -18.34 8.53 -5.82
C ASP A 142 -18.96 7.94 -4.55
N TYR A 143 -19.07 6.61 -4.49
CA TYR A 143 -19.68 5.94 -3.35
C TYR A 143 -18.93 6.13 -2.03
N PHE A 144 -17.63 6.45 -2.01
CA PHE A 144 -16.92 6.66 -0.74
C PHE A 144 -17.24 8.00 -0.10
N LEU A 145 -17.43 9.02 -0.93
CA LEU A 145 -17.77 10.37 -0.48
C LEU A 145 -19.27 10.60 -0.44
N ILE A 146 -20.05 9.83 -1.21
CA ILE A 146 -21.46 10.11 -1.53
C ILE A 146 -21.56 11.52 -2.11
N ASP A 147 -20.69 11.81 -3.08
CA ASP A 147 -20.50 13.13 -3.70
C ASP A 147 -20.06 12.95 -5.16
N SER A 148 -19.84 14.04 -5.88
CA SER A 148 -19.41 14.05 -7.28
C SER A 148 -18.16 13.19 -7.53
N ILE A 149 -18.17 12.42 -8.61
CA ILE A 149 -17.03 11.61 -9.07
C ILE A 149 -15.77 12.44 -9.36
N LYS A 150 -15.87 13.78 -9.44
CA LYS A 150 -14.73 14.67 -9.71
C LYS A 150 -13.55 14.43 -8.77
N TYR A 151 -13.78 14.11 -7.49
CA TYR A 151 -12.72 13.87 -6.52
C TYR A 151 -11.98 12.56 -6.80
N GLN A 152 -12.72 11.47 -7.07
CA GLN A 152 -12.14 10.20 -7.48
C GLN A 152 -11.37 10.34 -8.79
N LEU A 153 -11.95 10.97 -9.80
CA LEU A 153 -11.31 11.13 -11.11
C LEU A 153 -10.01 11.93 -11.00
N THR A 154 -10.04 13.02 -10.23
CA THR A 154 -8.82 13.81 -9.94
C THR A 154 -7.78 12.98 -9.20
N GLY A 155 -8.21 12.20 -8.20
CA GLY A 155 -7.34 11.28 -7.47
C GLY A 155 -6.68 10.24 -8.38
N ILE A 156 -7.43 9.62 -9.30
CA ILE A 156 -6.92 8.66 -10.29
C ILE A 156 -5.89 9.31 -11.20
N ILE A 157 -6.20 10.49 -11.76
CA ILE A 157 -5.30 11.20 -12.68
C ILE A 157 -3.99 11.58 -11.98
N LEU A 158 -4.07 12.16 -10.78
CA LEU A 158 -2.89 12.55 -10.01
C LEU A 158 -2.05 11.33 -9.59
N ALA A 159 -2.70 10.26 -9.14
CA ALA A 159 -2.02 9.00 -8.80
C ALA A 159 -1.33 8.41 -10.03
N PHE A 160 -2.00 8.38 -11.19
CA PHE A 160 -1.44 7.90 -12.45
C PHE A 160 -0.21 8.72 -12.88
N ILE A 161 -0.26 10.05 -12.80
CA ILE A 161 0.88 10.91 -13.13
C ILE A 161 2.06 10.61 -12.20
N TYR A 162 1.83 10.64 -10.89
CA TYR A 162 2.86 10.37 -9.88
C TYR A 162 3.52 8.99 -10.09
N GLN A 163 2.69 7.95 -10.28
CA GLN A 163 3.14 6.58 -10.45
C GLN A 163 3.86 6.36 -11.78
N THR A 164 3.44 7.02 -12.85
CA THR A 164 4.11 6.96 -14.15
C THR A 164 5.50 7.59 -14.09
N ILE A 165 5.63 8.73 -13.40
CA ILE A 165 6.93 9.35 -13.13
C ILE A 165 7.81 8.39 -12.32
N LEU A 166 7.27 7.81 -11.24
CA LEU A 166 8.01 6.86 -10.40
C LEU A 166 8.48 5.63 -11.18
N LEU A 167 7.60 5.04 -12.00
CA LEU A 167 7.91 3.90 -12.86
C LEU A 167 8.99 4.26 -13.88
N GLY A 168 8.82 5.38 -14.58
CA GLY A 168 9.78 5.86 -15.59
C GLY A 168 11.16 6.11 -14.98
N LEU A 169 11.22 6.82 -13.84
CA LEU A 169 12.48 7.07 -13.13
C LEU A 169 13.11 5.79 -12.60
N GLY A 170 12.31 4.85 -12.07
CA GLY A 170 12.78 3.56 -11.59
C GLY A 170 13.40 2.70 -12.68
N LEU A 171 12.70 2.54 -13.80
CA LEU A 171 13.19 1.80 -14.97
C LEU A 171 14.40 2.48 -15.60
N TYR A 172 14.39 3.81 -15.73
CA TYR A 172 15.54 4.58 -16.19
C TYR A 172 16.76 4.37 -15.28
N TYR A 173 16.58 4.43 -13.95
CA TYR A 173 17.65 4.21 -13.00
C TYR A 173 18.23 2.79 -13.12
N ILE A 174 17.40 1.76 -13.27
CA ILE A 174 17.88 0.39 -13.50
C ILE A 174 18.74 0.34 -14.77
N ARG A 175 18.20 0.79 -15.91
CA ARG A 175 18.86 0.67 -17.21
C ARG A 175 20.16 1.47 -17.29
N TYR A 176 20.12 2.74 -16.90
CA TYR A 176 21.20 3.67 -17.16
C TYR A 176 22.16 3.85 -15.98
N ARG A 177 21.73 3.56 -14.75
CA ARG A 177 22.59 3.68 -13.56
C ARG A 177 22.99 2.36 -12.95
N LEU A 178 22.19 1.30 -13.02
CA LEU A 178 22.58 0.01 -12.44
C LEU A 178 23.23 -0.92 -13.46
N VAL A 179 22.62 -1.08 -14.63
CA VAL A 179 23.12 -1.96 -15.70
C VAL A 179 24.36 -1.37 -16.36
N LYS A 180 24.30 -0.15 -16.89
CA LYS A 180 25.44 0.47 -17.60
C LYS A 180 26.71 0.60 -16.76
N THR A 181 26.59 0.79 -15.44
CA THR A 181 27.76 0.90 -14.55
C THR A 181 28.10 -0.41 -13.84
N ASN A 182 27.51 -1.54 -14.26
CA ASN A 182 27.68 -2.88 -13.67
C ASN A 182 27.34 -2.99 -12.16
N ARG A 183 26.72 -1.96 -11.58
CA ARG A 183 26.35 -1.89 -10.16
C ARG A 183 25.25 -2.89 -9.81
N LEU A 184 24.45 -3.30 -10.78
CA LEU A 184 23.41 -4.31 -10.57
C LEU A 184 24.00 -5.61 -10.02
N LEU A 185 25.08 -6.10 -10.63
CA LEU A 185 25.76 -7.33 -10.22
C LEU A 185 26.74 -7.08 -9.06
N SER A 186 27.57 -6.02 -9.15
CA SER A 186 28.63 -5.78 -8.16
C SER A 186 28.09 -5.42 -6.76
N GLU A 187 26.96 -4.71 -6.69
CA GLU A 187 26.30 -4.37 -5.42
C GLU A 187 25.11 -5.29 -5.11
N GLN A 188 24.99 -6.44 -5.80
CA GLN A 188 23.99 -7.48 -5.52
C GLN A 188 22.56 -6.93 -5.36
N HIS A 189 22.14 -6.06 -6.29
CA HIS A 189 20.81 -5.43 -6.24
C HIS A 189 19.66 -6.44 -6.30
N TRP A 190 19.89 -7.61 -6.89
CA TRP A 190 18.96 -8.74 -6.89
C TRP A 190 18.60 -9.20 -5.47
N LEU A 191 19.53 -9.18 -4.52
CA LEU A 191 19.26 -9.58 -3.14
C LEU A 191 18.31 -8.59 -2.45
N LYS A 192 18.42 -7.30 -2.79
CA LYS A 192 17.49 -6.26 -2.31
C LYS A 192 16.10 -6.44 -2.91
N ALA A 193 16.04 -6.80 -4.20
CA ALA A 193 14.79 -7.12 -4.86
C ALA A 193 14.08 -8.32 -4.23
N ILE A 194 14.82 -9.40 -3.94
CA ILE A 194 14.28 -10.55 -3.22
C ILE A 194 13.73 -10.13 -1.85
N LYS A 195 14.48 -9.34 -1.06
CA LYS A 195 13.97 -8.86 0.24
C LYS A 195 12.67 -8.10 0.13
N ALA A 196 12.57 -7.17 -0.82
CA ALA A 196 11.38 -6.38 -1.04
C ALA A 196 10.20 -7.26 -1.49
N ILE A 197 10.40 -8.14 -2.47
CA ILE A 197 9.36 -9.04 -2.96
C ILE A 197 8.93 -10.04 -1.88
N SER A 198 9.87 -10.59 -1.10
CA SER A 198 9.55 -11.45 0.05
C SER A 198 8.76 -10.70 1.11
N PHE A 199 9.09 -9.42 1.37
CA PHE A 199 8.28 -8.56 2.23
C PHE A 199 6.85 -8.44 1.72
N LEU A 200 6.66 -8.08 0.44
CA LEU A 200 5.33 -7.98 -0.15
C LEU A 200 4.56 -9.30 -0.02
N ALA A 201 5.16 -10.41 -0.47
CA ALA A 201 4.50 -11.72 -0.49
C ALA A 201 4.09 -12.18 0.92
N ILE A 202 5.01 -12.14 1.89
CA ILE A 202 4.74 -12.62 3.25
C ILE A 202 3.71 -11.72 3.94
N THR A 203 3.87 -10.40 3.84
CA THR A 203 2.93 -9.46 4.49
C THR A 203 1.53 -9.56 3.92
N TYR A 204 1.37 -9.63 2.59
CA TYR A 204 0.05 -9.73 1.98
C TYR A 204 -0.66 -11.06 2.25
N ILE A 205 0.08 -12.18 2.32
CA ILE A 205 -0.51 -13.46 2.74
C ILE A 205 -1.13 -13.31 4.14
N ILE A 206 -0.38 -12.73 5.08
CA ILE A 206 -0.88 -12.52 6.44
C ILE A 206 -2.06 -11.55 6.46
N ILE A 207 -2.00 -10.45 5.72
CA ILE A 207 -3.09 -9.47 5.62
C ILE A 207 -4.37 -10.13 5.08
N VAL A 208 -4.28 -10.93 4.02
CA VAL A 208 -5.44 -11.64 3.45
C VAL A 208 -6.04 -12.59 4.49
N ILE A 209 -5.21 -13.38 5.17
CA ILE A 209 -5.67 -14.29 6.24
C ILE A 209 -6.38 -13.49 7.35
N LEU A 210 -5.78 -12.40 7.83
CA LEU A 210 -6.38 -11.61 8.90
C LEU A 210 -7.67 -10.91 8.48
N LYS A 211 -7.77 -10.41 7.23
CA LYS A 211 -9.03 -9.87 6.69
C LYS A 211 -10.12 -10.93 6.66
N MET A 212 -9.77 -12.15 6.23
CA MET A 212 -10.67 -13.30 6.18
C MET A 212 -11.09 -13.81 7.56
N THR A 213 -10.30 -13.62 8.63
CA THR A 213 -10.67 -14.13 9.96
C THR A 213 -11.32 -13.07 10.84
N THR A 214 -11.04 -11.79 10.63
CA THR A 214 -11.56 -10.71 11.48
C THR A 214 -12.86 -10.08 11.00
N HIS A 215 -13.10 -10.01 9.68
CA HIS A 215 -14.34 -9.47 9.09
C HIS A 215 -14.73 -8.07 9.59
N ARG A 216 -13.74 -7.22 9.91
CA ARG A 216 -14.03 -5.88 10.43
C ARG A 216 -14.55 -4.96 9.32
N TRP A 217 -15.73 -4.38 9.48
CA TRP A 217 -16.27 -3.38 8.55
C TRP A 217 -15.55 -2.04 8.66
N TYR A 218 -15.64 -1.22 7.61
CA TYR A 218 -15.09 0.14 7.62
C TYR A 218 -15.94 1.07 8.48
N TYR A 219 -15.33 2.17 8.95
CA TYR A 219 -16.08 3.24 9.59
C TYR A 219 -17.20 3.76 8.68
N TYR A 220 -16.95 3.87 7.37
CA TYR A 220 -17.96 4.20 6.34
C TYR A 220 -19.23 3.36 6.46
N ASN A 221 -19.10 2.05 6.68
CA ASN A 221 -20.25 1.16 6.83
C ASN A 221 -20.94 1.32 8.19
N ALA A 222 -20.16 1.62 9.24
CA ALA A 222 -20.69 1.78 10.58
C ALA A 222 -21.64 2.98 10.70
N VAL A 223 -21.33 4.09 10.00
CA VAL A 223 -22.13 5.32 9.99
C VAL A 223 -22.91 5.56 8.70
N PHE A 224 -23.08 4.52 7.87
CA PHE A 224 -23.65 4.67 6.52
C PHE A 224 -25.04 5.30 6.51
N GLY A 225 -25.89 4.97 7.48
CA GLY A 225 -27.25 5.50 7.53
C GLY A 225 -27.31 6.99 7.79
N ASP A 226 -26.39 7.54 8.58
CA ASP A 226 -26.30 9.00 8.72
C ASP A 226 -25.83 9.66 7.42
N LEU A 227 -24.92 9.02 6.68
CA LEU A 227 -24.48 9.54 5.37
C LEU A 227 -25.61 9.54 4.34
N MET A 228 -26.50 8.55 4.38
CA MET A 228 -27.66 8.49 3.50
C MET A 228 -28.74 9.51 3.85
N LYS A 229 -28.93 9.84 5.13
CA LYS A 229 -29.85 10.91 5.56
C LYS A 229 -29.45 12.27 4.99
N ASP A 230 -28.15 12.51 4.81
CA ASP A 230 -27.63 13.76 4.22
C ASP A 230 -27.83 13.83 2.69
N ARG A 231 -28.11 12.69 2.03
CA ARG A 231 -28.30 12.58 0.57
C ARG A 231 -29.57 11.80 0.21
N PRO A 232 -30.76 12.28 0.61
CA PRO A 232 -32.02 11.60 0.32
C PRO A 232 -32.32 11.49 -1.17
N ASP A 233 -31.72 12.36 -1.99
CA ASP A 233 -31.82 12.35 -3.45
C ASP A 233 -31.23 11.08 -4.09
N LEU A 234 -30.30 10.40 -3.40
CA LEU A 234 -29.67 9.18 -3.89
C LEU A 234 -30.33 7.90 -3.38
N LEU A 235 -31.29 8.02 -2.44
CA LEU A 235 -31.84 6.89 -1.70
C LEU A 235 -32.59 5.90 -2.59
N GLU A 236 -33.46 6.39 -3.46
CA GLU A 236 -34.26 5.54 -4.35
C GLU A 236 -33.37 4.72 -5.29
N HIS A 237 -32.38 5.36 -5.91
CA HIS A 237 -31.41 4.67 -6.77
C HIS A 237 -30.64 3.61 -5.99
N TYR A 238 -30.21 3.93 -4.77
CA TYR A 238 -29.50 3.01 -3.90
C TYR A 238 -30.33 1.78 -3.51
N LEU A 239 -31.59 1.97 -3.11
CA LEU A 239 -32.49 0.88 -2.76
C LEU A 239 -32.80 -0.04 -3.94
N ASN A 240 -32.79 0.51 -5.16
CA ASN A 240 -32.95 -0.26 -6.40
C ASN A 240 -31.64 -0.91 -6.88
N SER A 241 -30.53 -0.67 -6.20
CA SER A 241 -29.22 -1.24 -6.52
C SER A 241 -28.99 -2.59 -5.81
N ASN A 242 -27.96 -3.32 -6.24
CA ASN A 242 -27.54 -4.57 -5.59
C ASN A 242 -26.46 -4.38 -4.51
N PHE A 243 -26.16 -3.14 -4.11
CA PHE A 243 -25.10 -2.83 -3.16
C PHE A 243 -25.60 -2.87 -1.71
N LYS A 244 -24.74 -3.28 -0.78
CA LYS A 244 -25.06 -3.53 0.63
C LYS A 244 -24.03 -2.83 1.53
N TYR A 245 -24.16 -1.52 1.67
CA TYR A 245 -23.18 -0.66 2.33
C TYR A 245 -23.53 -0.38 3.79
N GLY A 246 -24.82 -0.25 4.12
CA GLY A 246 -25.29 -0.09 5.50
C GLY A 246 -25.76 -1.39 6.15
N TYR A 247 -26.39 -1.24 7.31
CA TYR A 247 -27.13 -2.27 8.01
C TYR A 247 -28.57 -2.34 7.49
N ASN A 248 -29.17 -3.54 7.51
CA ASN A 248 -30.54 -3.76 7.06
C ASN A 248 -31.47 -4.09 8.22
N ASN A 249 -32.28 -3.11 8.63
CA ASN A 249 -33.32 -3.28 9.65
C ASN A 249 -34.72 -3.54 9.05
N GLY A 250 -34.79 -4.02 7.81
CA GLY A 250 -36.04 -4.33 7.11
C GLY A 250 -36.44 -3.33 6.01
N ALA A 251 -35.79 -2.16 5.96
CA ALA A 251 -36.03 -1.11 4.96
C ALA A 251 -34.96 -1.07 3.84
N GLY A 252 -34.07 -2.07 3.79
CA GLY A 252 -32.88 -2.06 2.93
C GLY A 252 -31.61 -1.72 3.71
N TYR A 253 -30.45 -1.78 3.05
CA TYR A 253 -29.13 -1.62 3.69
C TYR A 253 -28.78 -0.13 3.91
N ILE A 254 -29.65 0.61 4.58
CA ILE A 254 -29.61 2.08 4.70
C ILE A 254 -29.38 2.57 6.14
N ASP A 255 -29.19 1.67 7.11
CA ASP A 255 -29.02 2.04 8.51
C ASP A 255 -27.54 2.01 8.95
N ASN A 256 -27.26 2.65 10.08
CA ASN A 256 -25.99 2.47 10.79
C ASN A 256 -25.92 1.06 11.39
N ILE A 257 -24.71 0.53 11.54
CA ILE A 257 -24.51 -0.72 12.29
C ILE A 257 -24.84 -0.45 13.78
N PRO A 258 -25.73 -1.22 14.43
CA PRO A 258 -26.00 -1.10 15.86
C PRO A 258 -24.74 -1.19 16.72
N TRP A 259 -24.67 -0.42 17.80
CA TRP A 259 -23.47 -0.29 18.64
C TRP A 259 -22.98 -1.64 19.19
N GLU A 260 -23.90 -2.54 19.55
CA GLU A 260 -23.65 -3.89 20.02
C GLU A 260 -22.97 -4.80 18.99
N TYR A 261 -23.02 -4.45 17.71
CA TYR A 261 -22.36 -5.17 16.61
C TYR A 261 -21.09 -4.49 16.12
N GLN A 262 -20.70 -3.37 16.73
CA GLN A 262 -19.45 -2.69 16.43
C GLN A 262 -18.35 -3.17 17.40
N TYR A 263 -17.40 -3.95 16.89
CA TYR A 263 -16.36 -4.58 17.70
C TYR A 263 -15.00 -3.89 17.61
N PRO A 264 -14.22 -3.88 18.71
CA PRO A 264 -12.82 -3.45 18.68
C PRO A 264 -11.97 -4.39 17.83
N TRP A 265 -10.79 -3.90 17.42
CA TRP A 265 -9.87 -4.61 16.52
C TRP A 265 -9.46 -6.01 16.99
N TRP A 266 -9.40 -6.24 18.31
CA TRP A 266 -8.98 -7.52 18.90
C TRP A 266 -10.10 -8.56 18.99
N LYS A 267 -11.36 -8.16 18.76
CA LYS A 267 -12.52 -9.06 18.82
C LYS A 267 -12.98 -9.37 17.38
N PRO A 268 -12.71 -10.59 16.86
CA PRO A 268 -13.13 -10.97 15.52
C PRO A 268 -14.65 -10.86 15.35
N SER A 269 -15.08 -10.30 14.23
CA SER A 269 -16.49 -10.18 13.84
C SER A 269 -17.00 -11.38 13.04
N LEU A 270 -16.27 -12.50 13.05
CA LEU A 270 -16.62 -13.70 12.28
C LEU A 270 -18.05 -14.22 12.55
N PRO A 271 -18.59 -14.22 13.80
CA PRO A 271 -19.98 -14.62 14.02
C PRO A 271 -21.01 -13.71 13.34
N LEU A 272 -20.65 -12.46 13.07
CA LEU A 272 -21.48 -11.48 12.38
C LEU A 272 -21.34 -11.54 10.86
N ALA A 273 -20.31 -12.22 10.34
CA ALA A 273 -20.05 -12.30 8.90
C ALA A 273 -21.19 -12.99 8.12
N ASN A 274 -21.92 -13.90 8.76
CA ASN A 274 -23.06 -14.61 8.18
C ASN A 274 -24.40 -13.94 8.50
N ASN A 275 -24.41 -12.82 9.25
CA ASN A 275 -25.66 -12.12 9.55
C ASN A 275 -26.15 -11.42 8.26
N PRO A 276 -27.34 -11.76 7.73
CA PRO A 276 -27.85 -11.18 6.48
C PRO A 276 -28.12 -9.68 6.58
N GLN A 277 -28.24 -9.12 7.79
CA GLN A 277 -28.46 -7.71 8.02
C GLN A 277 -27.17 -6.88 7.90
N MET A 278 -26.00 -7.50 7.98
CA MET A 278 -24.72 -6.79 7.95
C MET A 278 -24.35 -6.36 6.52
N PRO A 279 -23.58 -5.26 6.38
CA PRO A 279 -23.03 -4.89 5.09
C PRO A 279 -22.21 -6.04 4.48
N ALA A 280 -22.32 -6.22 3.17
CA ALA A 280 -21.70 -7.35 2.50
C ALA A 280 -20.68 -6.89 1.46
N PHE A 281 -19.49 -7.50 1.49
CA PHE A 281 -18.49 -7.30 0.46
C PHE A 281 -18.39 -8.53 -0.44
N LYS A 282 -18.19 -8.30 -1.74
CA LYS A 282 -18.06 -9.39 -2.73
C LYS A 282 -16.85 -10.31 -2.46
N MET A 283 -15.77 -9.78 -1.87
CA MET A 283 -14.54 -10.54 -1.60
C MET A 283 -14.09 -10.34 -0.16
N PRO A 284 -13.55 -11.39 0.50
CA PRO A 284 -13.22 -11.34 1.92
C PRO A 284 -11.93 -10.54 2.24
N TRP A 285 -11.16 -10.10 1.24
CA TRP A 285 -10.07 -9.13 1.45
C TRP A 285 -10.53 -7.67 1.34
N LYS A 286 -11.83 -7.42 1.21
CA LYS A 286 -12.40 -6.08 1.23
C LYS A 286 -12.79 -5.59 2.64
N TYR A 287 -12.57 -6.38 3.69
CA TYR A 287 -12.74 -5.91 5.07
C TYR A 287 -11.60 -4.98 5.50
N ALA A 288 -11.82 -4.16 6.53
CA ALA A 288 -10.95 -3.09 6.95
C ALA A 288 -9.64 -3.59 7.58
N PHE A 289 -9.72 -4.48 8.58
CA PHE A 289 -8.56 -4.88 9.37
C PHE A 289 -7.78 -6.06 8.75
N PRO A 290 -6.45 -6.00 8.66
CA PRO A 290 -5.57 -4.84 8.81
C PRO A 290 -5.46 -4.02 7.50
N SER A 291 -4.90 -2.82 7.56
CA SER A 291 -4.82 -1.96 6.36
C SER A 291 -3.81 -2.48 5.33
N GLY A 292 -4.31 -2.81 4.14
CA GLY A 292 -3.49 -3.18 2.98
C GLY A 292 -2.78 -1.98 2.33
N HIS A 293 -3.39 -0.79 2.38
CA HIS A 293 -2.84 0.45 1.82
C HIS A 293 -1.56 0.85 2.55
N ILE A 294 -1.57 0.82 3.89
CA ILE A 294 -0.36 1.12 4.68
C ILE A 294 0.75 0.12 4.39
N ASN A 295 0.42 -1.16 4.22
CA ASN A 295 1.42 -2.17 3.86
C ASN A 295 1.98 -1.97 2.44
N ALA A 296 1.15 -1.58 1.48
CA ALA A 296 1.59 -1.16 0.14
C ALA A 296 2.59 0.01 0.23
N THR A 297 2.31 0.99 1.10
CA THR A 297 3.19 2.15 1.28
C THR A 297 4.50 1.79 1.98
N TYR A 298 4.48 0.82 2.90
CA TYR A 298 5.71 0.21 3.43
C TYR A 298 6.53 -0.46 2.33
N PHE A 299 5.87 -1.19 1.43
CA PHE A 299 6.53 -1.79 0.28
C PHE A 299 7.08 -0.72 -0.67
N SER A 300 6.38 0.38 -0.92
CA SER A 300 6.90 1.47 -1.77
C SER A 300 8.13 2.14 -1.18
N GLY A 301 8.21 2.26 0.15
CA GLY A 301 9.40 2.70 0.88
C GLY A 301 10.64 1.84 0.64
N SER A 302 10.48 0.57 0.25
CA SER A 302 11.61 -0.30 -0.04
C SER A 302 12.46 0.20 -1.23
N ILE A 303 11.91 1.04 -2.12
CA ILE A 303 12.67 1.70 -3.22
C ILE A 303 13.94 2.39 -2.71
N ILE A 304 13.94 2.90 -1.48
CA ILE A 304 15.12 3.53 -0.85
C ILE A 304 16.33 2.57 -0.86
N LEU A 305 16.09 1.25 -0.73
CA LEU A 305 17.12 0.21 -0.81
C LEU A 305 17.89 0.22 -2.13
N LEU A 306 17.27 0.64 -3.24
CA LEU A 306 17.90 0.70 -4.56
C LEU A 306 18.99 1.78 -4.68
N VAL A 307 18.91 2.82 -3.84
CA VAL A 307 19.88 3.93 -3.85
C VAL A 307 21.02 3.68 -2.86
N LEU A 308 20.80 2.81 -1.88
CA LEU A 308 21.79 2.45 -0.87
C LEU A 308 22.91 1.59 -1.46
N LYS A 309 24.17 1.96 -1.24
CA LYS A 309 25.31 1.14 -1.68
C LYS A 309 25.59 0.02 -0.69
N ASN A 310 25.85 -1.19 -1.19
CA ASN A 310 26.30 -2.30 -0.33
C ASN A 310 27.75 -2.09 0.12
N HIS A 311 28.64 -1.50 -0.69
CA HIS A 311 30.03 -1.24 -0.30
C HIS A 311 30.28 0.25 -0.02
N ASN A 312 31.10 0.57 0.99
CA ASN A 312 31.58 1.93 1.33
C ASN A 312 30.56 2.97 1.81
N ASN A 313 29.41 2.57 2.34
CA ASN A 313 28.42 3.54 2.85
C ASN A 313 28.71 3.98 4.31
N GLN A 314 29.89 4.57 4.54
CA GLN A 314 30.23 5.18 5.84
C GLN A 314 29.39 6.44 6.14
N LYS A 315 28.74 7.04 5.13
CA LYS A 315 27.82 8.18 5.29
C LYS A 315 26.59 8.02 4.39
N ILE A 316 25.39 8.27 4.93
CA ILE A 316 24.16 8.31 4.13
C ILE A 316 24.11 9.62 3.34
N ASN A 317 23.98 9.53 2.02
CA ASN A 317 23.80 10.68 1.14
C ASN A 317 22.50 11.44 1.48
N TRP A 318 22.54 12.78 1.44
CA TRP A 318 21.37 13.64 1.63
C TRP A 318 20.18 13.25 0.75
N LYS A 319 20.42 12.74 -0.47
CA LYS A 319 19.36 12.25 -1.37
C LYS A 319 18.57 11.10 -0.75
N VAL A 320 19.26 10.16 -0.11
CA VAL A 320 18.63 9.01 0.57
C VAL A 320 17.89 9.48 1.83
N LYS A 321 18.46 10.44 2.57
CA LYS A 321 17.78 11.04 3.72
C LYS A 321 16.48 11.73 3.30
N GLY A 322 16.54 12.53 2.24
CA GLY A 322 15.38 13.21 1.66
C GLY A 322 14.31 12.24 1.19
N MET A 323 14.69 11.18 0.47
CA MET A 323 13.73 10.12 0.06
C MET A 323 13.07 9.45 1.27
N PHE A 324 13.81 9.20 2.35
CA PHE A 324 13.25 8.62 3.56
C PHE A 324 12.30 9.56 4.30
N ILE A 325 12.66 10.84 4.43
CA ILE A 325 11.78 11.85 5.03
C ILE A 325 10.50 12.02 4.20
N PHE A 326 10.64 12.10 2.88
CA PHE A 326 9.49 12.17 1.98
C PHE A 326 8.61 10.92 2.09
N TRP A 327 9.20 9.73 2.16
CA TRP A 327 8.45 8.49 2.38
C TRP A 327 7.76 8.45 3.75
N LEU A 328 8.39 8.95 4.82
CA LEU A 328 7.76 9.07 6.14
C LEU A 328 6.55 10.01 6.11
N ALA A 329 6.68 11.16 5.44
CA ALA A 329 5.55 12.06 5.24
C ALA A 329 4.44 11.40 4.39
N HIS A 330 4.83 10.66 3.35
CA HIS A 330 3.91 9.94 2.47
C HIS A 330 3.09 8.88 3.22
N ILE A 331 3.72 8.04 4.05
CA ILE A 331 3.00 6.99 4.80
C ILE A 331 2.12 7.55 5.91
N LEU A 332 2.54 8.65 6.56
CA LEU A 332 1.70 9.35 7.54
C LEU A 332 0.50 10.01 6.87
N SER A 333 0.71 10.65 5.71
CA SER A 333 -0.36 11.25 4.92
C SER A 333 -1.36 10.19 4.43
N MET A 334 -0.88 9.04 3.94
CA MET A 334 -1.70 7.88 3.61
C MET A 334 -2.56 7.42 4.81
N ASN A 335 -1.95 7.30 6.00
CA ASN A 335 -2.65 6.92 7.22
C ASN A 335 -3.84 7.83 7.53
N PHE A 336 -3.60 9.14 7.59
CA PHE A 336 -4.67 10.08 7.90
C PHE A 336 -5.71 10.17 6.78
N ALA A 337 -5.29 10.13 5.52
CA ALA A 337 -6.19 10.16 4.38
C ALA A 337 -7.21 9.02 4.40
N LEU A 338 -6.78 7.80 4.75
CA LEU A 338 -7.66 6.64 4.80
C LEU A 338 -8.69 6.73 5.94
N ILE A 339 -8.31 7.30 7.08
CA ILE A 339 -9.22 7.47 8.22
C ILE A 339 -10.20 8.60 7.93
N VAL A 340 -9.72 9.71 7.37
CA VAL A 340 -10.56 10.82 6.90
C VAL A 340 -11.57 10.34 5.87
N LEU A 341 -11.16 9.46 4.94
CA LEU A 341 -12.08 8.85 3.96
C LEU A 341 -13.09 7.89 4.59
N ARG A 342 -13.00 7.61 5.89
CA ARG A 342 -13.78 6.60 6.62
C ARG A 342 -13.50 5.17 6.15
N PHE A 343 -12.37 4.98 5.47
CA PHE A 343 -11.96 3.71 4.85
C PHE A 343 -11.05 2.87 5.74
N HIS A 344 -10.66 3.35 6.92
CA HIS A 344 -10.02 2.53 7.95
C HIS A 344 -10.27 3.13 9.32
N TRP A 345 -10.25 2.26 10.33
CA TRP A 345 -10.08 2.68 11.72
C TRP A 345 -8.59 2.98 11.99
N ILE A 346 -8.29 3.88 12.92
CA ILE A 346 -6.89 4.20 13.25
C ILE A 346 -6.17 2.97 13.82
N SER A 347 -6.89 2.06 14.48
CA SER A 347 -6.33 0.80 14.96
C SER A 347 -5.97 -0.17 13.82
N ASP A 348 -6.70 -0.17 12.69
CA ASP A 348 -6.36 -0.99 11.51
C ASP A 348 -4.99 -0.64 10.96
N THR A 349 -4.70 0.66 10.88
CA THR A 349 -3.46 1.18 10.34
C THR A 349 -2.34 1.09 11.38
N ALA A 350 -2.61 1.38 12.66
CA ALA A 350 -1.65 1.22 13.76
C ALA A 350 -1.14 -0.22 13.86
N PHE A 351 -2.04 -1.21 13.74
CA PHE A 351 -1.64 -2.61 13.67
C PHE A 351 -0.68 -2.84 12.49
N THR A 352 -1.00 -2.33 11.30
CA THR A 352 -0.13 -2.46 10.13
C THR A 352 1.23 -1.78 10.33
N PHE A 353 1.31 -0.61 10.97
CA PHE A 353 2.60 0.03 11.30
C PHE A 353 3.50 -0.86 12.15
N ILE A 354 2.95 -1.49 13.20
CA ILE A 354 3.68 -2.42 14.07
C ILE A 354 4.12 -3.65 13.27
N PHE A 355 3.17 -4.27 12.58
CA PHE A 355 3.34 -5.50 11.83
C PHE A 355 4.36 -5.36 10.69
N SER A 356 4.14 -4.41 9.78
CA SER A 356 5.01 -4.15 8.64
C SER A 356 6.37 -3.62 9.07
N GLY A 357 6.41 -2.75 10.08
CA GLY A 357 7.65 -2.24 10.66
C GLY A 357 8.53 -3.37 11.22
N GLY A 358 7.95 -4.30 11.98
CA GLY A 358 8.66 -5.48 12.49
C GLY A 358 9.11 -6.43 11.39
N LEU A 359 8.24 -6.73 10.42
CA LEU A 359 8.54 -7.68 9.36
C LEU A 359 9.66 -7.23 8.42
N ILE A 360 9.85 -5.93 8.20
CA ILE A 360 11.01 -5.42 7.43
C ILE A 360 12.33 -5.94 8.03
N PHE A 361 12.47 -5.89 9.36
CA PHE A 361 13.68 -6.35 10.03
C PHE A 361 13.81 -7.87 9.98
N ILE A 362 12.73 -8.60 10.29
CA ILE A 362 12.71 -10.07 10.26
C ILE A 362 13.14 -10.58 8.89
N ILE A 363 12.53 -10.07 7.82
CA ILE A 363 12.82 -10.48 6.44
C ILE A 363 14.24 -10.08 6.04
N HIS A 364 14.72 -8.91 6.45
CA HIS A 364 16.10 -8.52 6.20
C HIS A 364 17.09 -9.55 6.77
N PHE A 365 16.89 -10.00 8.02
CA PHE A 365 17.77 -10.96 8.68
C PHE A 365 17.64 -12.37 8.08
N LEU A 366 16.41 -12.85 7.85
CA LEU A 366 16.16 -14.17 7.27
C LEU A 366 16.78 -14.31 5.87
N ILE A 367 16.54 -13.35 4.98
CA ILE A 367 17.07 -13.40 3.62
C ILE A 367 18.60 -13.30 3.62
N ASN A 368 19.20 -12.46 4.47
CA ASN A 368 20.66 -12.44 4.62
C ASN A 368 21.21 -13.81 5.07
N LYS A 369 20.56 -14.46 6.03
CA LYS A 369 20.97 -15.77 6.54
C LYS A 369 20.87 -16.86 5.47
N ILE A 370 19.80 -16.86 4.67
CA ILE A 370 19.60 -17.83 3.58
C ILE A 370 20.68 -17.66 2.50
N PHE A 371 20.94 -16.42 2.09
CA PHE A 371 21.87 -16.15 0.98
C PHE A 371 23.33 -15.97 1.42
N GLN A 372 23.66 -16.03 2.72
CA GLN A 372 25.01 -15.84 3.27
C GLN A 372 26.09 -16.71 2.58
N LYS A 373 25.72 -17.91 2.12
CA LYS A 373 26.62 -18.84 1.39
C LYS A 373 26.73 -18.56 -0.12
N ASN A 374 25.77 -17.83 -0.69
CA ASN A 374 25.66 -17.53 -2.13
C ASN A 374 26.05 -16.08 -2.47
N ILE A 375 26.55 -15.31 -1.49
CA ILE A 375 27.20 -14.02 -1.70
C ILE A 375 28.55 -14.34 -2.35
N LEU A 376 28.60 -14.17 -3.69
CA LEU A 376 29.82 -14.28 -4.51
C LEU A 376 31.00 -13.59 -3.82
#